data_AF-A0A816H5A1-F1
#
_entry.id   AF-A0A816H5A1-F1
#
_cell.length_a   1.000
_cell.length_b   1.000
_cell.length_c   1.000
_cell.angle_alpha   90.00
_cell.angle_beta   90.00
_cell.angle_gamma   90.00
#
_symmetry.space_group_name_H-M   'P 1'
#
loop_
_entity.id
_entity.type
_entity.pdbx_description
1 polymer ?
#
loop_
_entity_poly.entity_id
_entity_poly.type
_entity_poly.pdbx_seq_one_letter_code
_entity_poly.pdbx_strand_id
1 'polypeptide(L)'
;MRVKMISRQVLLQAADGKQHDFNQTDNQSLCGLINQHALDWALENVANKTRERYERKGKKMFIGDDIGPLNAGPLWIWTPLKYDLGTDSKGRSIVTIRSPTLRLPDNYPVSAVAGFHYCKLLSPARAVEWIYIDSIKP
;
A
#
# COMPACT_ATOMS: atom_id res chain seq x y z
N MET A 1 -0.56 -3.59 8.32
CA MET A 1 -0.24 -5.04 8.37
C MET A 1 1.13 -5.29 7.76
N ARG A 2 1.90 -6.28 8.24
CA ARG A 2 3.18 -6.69 7.62
C ARG A 2 2.89 -7.90 6.72
N VAL A 3 3.19 -7.80 5.43
CA VAL A 3 2.91 -8.87 4.47
C VAL A 3 4.15 -9.17 3.64
N LYS A 4 4.46 -10.46 3.52
CA LYS A 4 5.51 -10.99 2.64
C LYS A 4 4.83 -11.71 1.48
N MET A 5 5.21 -11.36 0.26
CA MET A 5 4.71 -11.95 -0.98
C MET A 5 5.90 -12.39 -1.84
N ILE A 6 5.60 -13.16 -2.88
CA ILE A 6 6.53 -13.42 -3.97
C ILE A 6 6.57 -12.18 -4.88
N SER A 7 7.74 -11.83 -5.40
CA SER A 7 7.93 -10.70 -6.32
C SER A 7 7.15 -10.93 -7.61
N ARG A 8 6.77 -9.83 -8.27
CA ARG A 8 6.03 -9.94 -9.54
C ARG A 8 6.90 -10.61 -10.59
N GLN A 9 8.20 -10.31 -10.60
CA GLN A 9 9.19 -10.98 -11.44
C GLN A 9 9.06 -12.51 -11.36
N VAL A 10 9.14 -13.08 -10.16
CA VAL A 10 9.07 -14.53 -9.96
C VAL A 10 7.71 -15.10 -10.33
N LEU A 11 6.62 -14.37 -10.02
CA LEU A 11 5.28 -14.80 -10.43
C LEU A 11 5.13 -14.86 -11.95
N LEU A 12 5.66 -13.88 -12.68
CA LEU A 12 5.59 -13.85 -14.15
C LEU A 12 6.48 -14.93 -14.76
N GLN A 13 7.71 -15.09 -14.26
CA GLN A 13 8.61 -16.17 -14.69
C GLN A 13 7.98 -17.55 -14.49
N ALA A 14 7.28 -17.77 -13.36
CA ALA A 14 6.57 -19.02 -13.10
C ALA A 14 5.35 -19.22 -14.01
N ALA A 15 4.69 -18.13 -14.44
CA ALA A 15 3.51 -18.18 -15.28
C ALA A 15 3.81 -18.49 -16.75
N ASP A 16 4.92 -17.96 -17.30
CA ASP A 16 5.23 -18.09 -18.73
C ASP A 16 6.58 -18.77 -19.05
N GLY A 17 7.39 -19.10 -18.04
CA GLY A 17 8.69 -19.74 -18.19
C GLY A 17 9.79 -18.84 -18.77
N LYS A 18 9.55 -17.53 -18.90
CA LYS A 18 10.50 -16.58 -19.48
C LYS A 18 11.20 -15.79 -18.39
N GLN A 19 12.39 -15.27 -18.69
CA GLN A 19 13.07 -14.32 -17.83
C GLN A 19 12.42 -12.94 -17.92
N HIS A 20 12.20 -12.31 -16.77
CA HIS A 20 11.62 -10.97 -16.67
C HIS A 20 12.59 -10.02 -15.96
N ASP A 21 12.67 -8.78 -16.46
CA ASP A 21 13.49 -7.73 -15.85
C ASP A 21 12.82 -7.20 -14.57
N PHE A 22 13.49 -7.41 -13.43
CA PHE A 22 13.02 -6.98 -12.12
C PHE A 22 12.69 -5.48 -12.04
N ASN A 23 13.46 -4.62 -12.71
CA ASN A 23 13.21 -3.18 -12.70
C ASN A 23 11.99 -2.80 -13.53
N GLN A 24 11.56 -3.63 -14.47
CA GLN A 24 10.34 -3.40 -15.23
C GLN A 24 9.12 -3.91 -14.47
N THR A 25 9.23 -5.07 -13.82
CA THR A 25 8.11 -5.73 -13.16
C THR A 25 7.80 -5.16 -11.77
N ASP A 26 8.84 -4.84 -10.99
CA ASP A 26 8.71 -4.57 -9.56
C ASP A 26 9.04 -3.14 -9.16
N ASN A 27 9.51 -2.25 -10.07
CA ASN A 27 9.92 -0.87 -9.72
C ASN A 27 8.76 0.06 -9.34
N GLN A 28 7.53 -0.26 -9.74
CA GLN A 28 6.32 0.53 -9.47
C GLN A 28 5.90 0.49 -7.98
N SER A 29 5.00 1.39 -7.57
CA SER A 29 4.37 1.43 -6.24
C SER A 29 3.35 0.29 -6.04
N LEU A 30 3.81 -0.96 -6.03
CA LEU A 30 2.95 -2.15 -5.99
C LEU A 30 2.22 -2.33 -4.66
N CYS A 31 2.84 -1.95 -3.54
CA CYS A 31 2.17 -1.99 -2.25
C CYS A 31 1.08 -0.90 -2.19
N GLY A 32 1.35 0.27 -2.76
CA GLY A 32 0.39 1.34 -2.99
C GLY A 32 -0.82 0.85 -3.79
N LEU A 33 -0.60 0.15 -4.91
CA LEU A 33 -1.69 -0.41 -5.71
C LEU A 33 -2.61 -1.33 -4.87
N ILE A 34 -2.04 -2.21 -4.06
CA ILE A 34 -2.83 -3.10 -3.17
C ILE A 34 -3.61 -2.29 -2.14
N ASN A 35 -2.99 -1.25 -1.56
CA ASN A 35 -3.65 -0.37 -0.61
C ASN A 35 -4.79 0.44 -1.25
N GLN A 36 -4.65 0.81 -2.53
CA GLN A 36 -5.71 1.47 -3.30
C GLN A 36 -6.91 0.54 -3.45
N HIS A 37 -6.69 -0.72 -3.82
CA HIS A 37 -7.77 -1.71 -3.85
C HIS A 37 -8.47 -1.90 -2.50
N ALA A 38 -7.73 -1.85 -1.38
CA ALA A 38 -8.34 -1.92 -0.06
C ALA A 38 -9.23 -0.71 0.27
N LEU A 39 -8.82 0.50 -0.17
CA LEU A 39 -9.61 1.72 -0.02
C LEU A 39 -10.84 1.72 -0.93
N ASP A 40 -10.68 1.35 -2.21
CA ASP A 40 -11.76 1.27 -3.19
C ASP A 40 -12.84 0.30 -2.73
N TRP A 41 -12.43 -0.91 -2.32
CA TRP A 41 -13.34 -1.90 -1.76
C TRP A 41 -14.10 -1.32 -0.57
N ALA A 42 -13.44 -0.60 0.34
CA ALA A 42 -14.13 0.01 1.48
C ALA A 42 -15.17 1.05 1.04
N LEU A 43 -14.83 1.93 0.08
CA LEU A 43 -15.75 2.94 -0.46
C LEU A 43 -16.97 2.33 -1.17
N GLU A 44 -16.80 1.15 -1.77
CA GLU A 44 -17.88 0.40 -2.43
C GLU A 44 -18.77 -0.37 -1.43
N ASN A 45 -18.23 -0.77 -0.28
CA ASN A 45 -18.91 -1.66 0.67
C ASN A 45 -19.49 -0.94 1.91
N VAL A 46 -19.17 0.34 2.13
CA VAL A 46 -19.84 1.13 3.19
C VAL A 46 -21.28 1.50 2.77
N ALA A 47 -22.17 1.72 3.75
CA ALA A 47 -23.53 2.19 3.48
C ALA A 47 -23.52 3.57 2.76
N ASN A 48 -24.44 3.78 1.81
CA ASN A 48 -24.53 5.01 1.01
C ASN A 48 -24.53 6.30 1.86
N LYS A 49 -25.33 6.34 2.93
CA LYS A 49 -25.36 7.49 3.86
C LYS A 49 -24.01 7.76 4.53
N THR A 50 -23.25 6.71 4.83
CA THR A 50 -21.90 6.82 5.39
C THR A 50 -20.94 7.37 4.34
N ARG A 51 -21.01 6.85 3.10
CA ARG A 51 -20.20 7.34 1.98
C ARG A 51 -20.46 8.81 1.69
N GLU A 52 -21.72 9.23 1.57
CA GLU A 52 -22.10 10.63 1.35
C GLU A 52 -21.60 11.55 2.47
N ARG A 53 -21.70 11.11 3.73
CA ARG A 53 -21.16 11.86 4.87
C ARG A 53 -19.64 11.99 4.79
N TYR A 54 -18.95 10.88 4.50
CA TYR A 54 -17.50 10.87 4.30
C TYR A 54 -17.12 11.81 3.17
N GLU A 55 -17.76 11.71 2.01
CA GLU A 55 -17.56 12.54 0.82
C GLU A 55 -17.72 14.04 1.12
N ARG A 56 -18.75 14.42 1.88
CA ARG A 56 -19.03 15.81 2.21
C ARG A 56 -18.13 16.40 3.30
N LYS A 57 -17.83 15.65 4.36
CA LYS A 57 -17.22 16.20 5.59
C LYS A 57 -15.94 15.50 6.06
N GLY A 58 -15.71 14.27 5.63
CA GLY A 58 -14.60 13.45 6.13
C GLY A 58 -13.23 13.86 5.59
N LYS A 59 -12.20 13.74 6.44
CA LYS A 59 -10.78 13.81 6.10
C LYS A 59 -10.45 12.72 5.08
N LYS A 60 -10.09 13.12 3.85
CA LYS A 60 -9.90 12.18 2.74
C LYS A 60 -8.65 11.34 2.93
N MET A 61 -8.80 10.04 2.70
CA MET A 61 -7.68 9.12 2.57
C MET A 61 -7.26 9.03 1.10
N PHE A 62 -5.96 9.21 0.85
CA PHE A 62 -5.31 8.97 -0.43
C PHE A 62 -4.26 7.90 -0.26
N ILE A 63 -3.95 7.17 -1.33
CA ILE A 63 -2.79 6.30 -1.39
C ILE A 63 -1.69 7.01 -2.18
N GLY A 64 -0.54 7.18 -1.55
CA GLY A 64 0.64 7.77 -2.18
C GLY A 64 1.64 6.72 -2.63
N ASP A 65 2.73 7.19 -3.24
CA ASP A 65 3.82 6.32 -3.65
C ASP A 65 4.46 5.58 -2.48
N ASP A 66 4.92 4.36 -2.78
CA ASP A 66 5.63 3.53 -1.82
C ASP A 66 6.90 4.22 -1.32
N ILE A 67 7.28 3.91 -0.07
CA ILE A 67 8.51 4.40 0.54
C ILE A 67 9.56 3.31 0.34
N GLY A 68 10.54 3.56 -0.54
CA GLY A 68 11.62 2.62 -0.79
C GLY A 68 11.99 2.53 -2.27
N PRO A 69 12.63 1.41 -2.69
CA PRO A 69 12.83 0.20 -1.90
C PRO A 69 13.80 0.43 -0.73
N LEU A 70 13.41 0.00 0.46
CA LEU A 70 14.32 -0.12 1.59
C LEU A 70 15.35 -1.21 1.27
N ASN A 71 16.56 -1.09 1.80
CA ASN A 71 17.69 -1.96 1.47
C ASN A 71 18.01 -3.02 2.55
N ALA A 72 17.29 -3.02 3.67
CA ALA A 72 17.53 -3.93 4.78
C ALA A 72 16.24 -4.43 5.42
N GLY A 73 16.22 -5.72 5.77
CA GLY A 73 15.10 -6.37 6.46
C GLY A 73 14.68 -5.65 7.75
N PRO A 74 15.60 -5.38 8.70
CA PRO A 74 15.28 -4.65 9.93
C PRO A 74 14.69 -3.27 9.68
N LEU A 75 15.22 -2.53 8.69
CA LEU A 75 14.70 -1.22 8.31
C LEU A 75 13.23 -1.31 7.86
N TRP A 76 12.87 -2.32 7.05
CA TRP A 76 11.48 -2.55 6.70
C TRP A 76 10.63 -3.02 7.88
N ILE A 77 11.14 -3.86 8.78
CA ILE A 77 10.41 -4.34 9.96
C ILE A 77 10.02 -3.17 10.87
N TRP A 78 10.95 -2.26 11.13
CA TRP A 78 10.78 -1.14 12.05
C TRP A 78 10.09 0.09 11.44
N THR A 79 10.00 0.18 10.12
CA THR A 79 9.25 1.27 9.46
C THR A 79 7.77 0.91 9.34
N PRO A 80 6.86 1.58 10.07
CA PRO A 80 5.42 1.29 9.99
C PRO A 80 4.81 1.88 8.72
N LEU A 81 3.59 1.43 8.39
CA LEU A 81 2.75 2.11 7.39
C LEU A 81 2.63 3.60 7.77
N LYS A 82 2.89 4.51 6.83
CA LYS A 82 2.87 5.95 7.08
C LYS A 82 1.48 6.53 6.82
N TYR A 83 1.10 7.47 7.68
CA TYR A 83 -0.13 8.25 7.63
C TYR A 83 0.28 9.72 7.60
N ASP A 84 0.56 10.23 6.41
CA ASP A 84 1.05 11.59 6.24
C ASP A 84 -0.14 12.55 6.23
N LEU A 85 -0.26 13.37 7.28
CA LEU A 85 -1.32 14.36 7.40
C LEU A 85 -1.00 15.57 6.53
N GLY A 86 -2.02 16.13 5.88
CA GLY A 86 -1.87 17.31 5.04
C GLY A 86 -3.19 18.04 4.82
N THR A 87 -3.17 18.98 3.89
CA THR A 87 -4.34 19.71 3.42
C THR A 87 -4.45 19.63 1.90
N ASP A 88 -5.67 19.56 1.39
CA ASP A 88 -5.91 19.68 -0.05
C ASP A 88 -5.88 21.16 -0.50
N SER A 89 -6.01 21.38 -1.81
CA SER A 89 -6.03 22.72 -2.41
C SER A 89 -7.17 23.62 -1.92
N LYS A 90 -8.17 23.06 -1.23
CA LYS A 90 -9.30 23.79 -0.64
C LYS A 90 -9.17 23.95 0.88
N GLY A 91 -8.00 23.62 1.44
CA GLY A 91 -7.72 23.72 2.87
C GLY A 91 -8.35 22.62 3.73
N ARG A 92 -8.92 21.57 3.13
CA ARG A 92 -9.52 20.46 3.89
C ARG A 92 -8.44 19.50 4.32
N SER A 93 -8.51 19.02 5.56
CA SER A 93 -7.59 18.03 6.09
C SER A 93 -7.68 16.70 5.33
N ILE A 94 -6.53 16.13 5.01
CA ILE A 94 -6.39 14.85 4.30
C ILE A 94 -5.33 13.99 4.98
N VAL A 95 -5.34 12.70 4.67
CA VAL A 95 -4.29 11.75 5.04
C VAL A 95 -3.84 11.00 3.79
N THR A 96 -2.52 10.90 3.60
CA THR A 96 -1.92 10.09 2.54
C THR A 96 -1.26 8.88 3.16
N ILE A 97 -1.67 7.70 2.73
CA ILE A 97 -1.13 6.42 3.17
C ILE A 97 0.02 6.04 2.25
N ARG A 98 1.18 5.74 2.81
CA ARG A 98 2.36 5.31 2.05
C ARG A 98 2.96 4.06 2.66
N SER A 99 3.25 3.07 1.82
CA SER A 99 3.78 1.78 2.27
C SER A 99 5.29 1.72 2.15
N PRO A 100 6.03 1.55 3.26
CA PRO A 100 7.40 1.07 3.20
C PRO A 100 7.48 -0.28 2.48
N THR A 101 8.30 -0.34 1.43
CA THR A 101 8.51 -1.55 0.63
C THR A 101 9.96 -2.00 0.66
N LEU A 102 10.17 -3.31 0.64
CA LEU A 102 11.45 -3.97 0.38
C LEU A 102 11.17 -5.03 -0.68
N ARG A 103 11.91 -5.01 -1.78
CA ARG A 103 11.73 -5.93 -2.91
C ARG A 103 13.08 -6.47 -3.33
N LEU A 104 13.15 -7.76 -3.59
CA LEU A 104 14.39 -8.47 -3.89
C LEU A 104 14.21 -9.24 -5.21
N PRO A 105 15.18 -9.15 -6.14
CA PRO A 105 15.13 -9.91 -7.38
C PRO A 105 15.28 -11.41 -7.11
N ASP A 106 14.91 -12.22 -8.11
CA ASP A 106 15.07 -13.67 -8.12
C ASP A 106 16.53 -14.14 -7.97
N ASN A 107 17.48 -13.33 -8.43
CA ASN A 107 18.92 -13.59 -8.35
C ASN A 107 19.60 -12.97 -7.10
N TYR A 108 18.85 -12.58 -6.07
CA TYR A 108 19.42 -11.96 -4.88
C TYR A 108 20.42 -12.91 -4.16
N PRO A 109 21.60 -12.43 -3.70
CA PRO A 109 22.67 -13.30 -3.19
C PRO A 109 22.30 -14.20 -2.02
N VAL A 110 21.32 -13.80 -1.22
CA VAL A 110 20.79 -14.61 -0.12
C VAL A 110 19.56 -15.34 -0.62
N SER A 111 19.76 -16.57 -1.09
CA SER A 111 18.70 -17.40 -1.72
C SER A 111 17.45 -17.56 -0.86
N ALA A 112 17.59 -17.61 0.46
CA ALA A 112 16.47 -17.72 1.40
C ALA A 112 15.50 -16.53 1.37
N VAL A 113 15.91 -15.38 0.80
CA VAL A 113 15.07 -14.19 0.65
C VAL A 113 14.94 -13.68 -0.79
N ALA A 114 15.53 -14.38 -1.74
CA ALA A 114 15.44 -14.03 -3.16
C ALA A 114 13.99 -14.08 -3.65
N GLY A 115 13.61 -13.14 -4.52
CA GLY A 115 12.28 -13.09 -5.09
C GLY A 115 11.15 -12.72 -4.10
N PHE A 116 11.46 -12.07 -2.97
CA PHE A 116 10.44 -11.58 -2.05
C PHE A 116 10.07 -10.12 -2.28
N HIS A 117 8.80 -9.81 -2.06
CA HIS A 117 8.24 -8.46 -2.01
C HIS A 117 7.52 -8.26 -0.67
N TYR A 118 8.01 -7.31 0.11
CA TYR A 118 7.53 -7.00 1.44
C TYR A 118 6.75 -5.70 1.46
N CYS A 119 5.47 -5.75 1.83
CA CYS A 119 4.58 -4.61 1.84
C CYS A 119 4.03 -4.31 3.24
N LYS A 120 3.82 -3.02 3.55
CA LYS A 120 2.95 -2.61 4.63
C LYS A 120 1.57 -2.33 4.06
N LEU A 121 0.62 -3.18 4.39
CA LEU A 121 -0.72 -3.08 3.83
C LEU A 121 -1.71 -2.41 4.79
N LEU A 122 -2.56 -1.55 4.24
CA LEU A 122 -3.80 -1.07 4.80
C LEU A 122 -4.82 -2.21 4.71
N SER A 123 -5.44 -2.59 5.83
CA SER A 123 -6.53 -3.58 5.76
C SER A 123 -7.81 -2.91 5.27
N PRO A 124 -8.66 -3.62 4.50
CA PRO A 124 -9.98 -3.11 4.14
C PRO A 124 -10.82 -2.70 5.36
N ALA A 125 -10.73 -3.45 6.46
CA ALA A 125 -11.39 -3.11 7.72
C ALA A 125 -10.94 -1.75 8.29
N ARG A 126 -9.63 -1.42 8.20
CA ARG A 126 -9.11 -0.14 8.66
C ARG A 126 -9.57 1.02 7.76
N ALA A 127 -9.68 0.78 6.45
CA ALA A 127 -10.25 1.75 5.53
C ALA A 127 -11.74 2.01 5.81
N VAL A 128 -12.53 0.95 6.07
CA VAL A 128 -13.92 1.08 6.52
C VAL A 128 -14.02 1.87 7.82
N GLU A 129 -13.23 1.52 8.84
CA GLU A 129 -13.21 2.25 10.11
C GLU A 129 -12.88 3.74 9.93
N TRP A 130 -11.93 4.06 9.05
CA TRP A 130 -11.62 5.45 8.72
C TRP A 130 -12.82 6.19 8.14
N ILE A 131 -13.50 5.59 7.17
CA ILE A 131 -14.69 6.15 6.51
C ILE A 131 -15.85 6.33 7.53
N TYR A 132 -16.03 5.39 8.46
CA TYR A 132 -17.10 5.44 9.44
C TYR A 132 -16.84 6.41 10.61
N ILE A 133 -15.59 6.48 11.09
CA ILE A 133 -15.27 7.03 12.40
C ILE A 133 -14.16 8.07 12.31
N ASP A 134 -12.95 7.69 11.92
CA ASP A 134 -11.78 8.54 12.14
C ASP A 134 -11.74 9.78 11.23
N SER A 135 -12.31 9.68 10.02
CA SER A 135 -12.37 10.79 9.08
C SER A 135 -13.19 11.99 9.58
N ILE A 136 -14.07 11.81 10.55
CA ILE A 136 -14.95 12.87 11.09
C ILE A 136 -14.59 13.31 12.50
N LYS A 137 -13.55 12.70 13.10
CA LYS A 137 -13.02 13.18 14.38
C LYS A 137 -12.42 14.59 14.20
N PRO A 138 -12.57 15.48 15.20
CA PRO A 138 -11.97 16.81 15.20
C PRO A 138 -10.50 16.78 14.76
#